data_AF-A0A316VKK1-F1
#
_entry.id   AF-A0A316VKK1-F1
#
_cell.length_a   1.000
_cell.length_b   1.000
_cell.length_c   1.000
_cell.angle_alpha   90.00
_cell.angle_beta   90.00
_cell.angle_gamma   90.00
#
_symmetry.space_group_name_H-M   'P 1'
#
loop_
_entity.id
_entity.type
_entity.pdbx_description
1 polymer ?
#
loop_
_entity_poly.entity_id
_entity_poly.type
_entity_poly.pdbx_seq_one_letter_code
_entity_poly.pdbx_strand_id
1 'polypeptide(L)'
;MRGKAKAWIALLLYTSLANVIAAHPVQAQDGNAVGGIVWPMFDELACALTMSTLPFCSHPSTSTLAIHNHQSHHDHTHLDAHEDKDGSHIEGNQGGWIYLIRHGEKFKDSDKAGLSARGIRRARCLRNVFGKRGHMIDFIMAQDFKPNGKRKRPYETVAPLAKLLDIPLDHTCDRDDEKCAAKMIQKHARRSENVLVVWEHKRLSDIAKRLGVTGLKYPEKRYDVIFKLRNGKVHAIYSEECNGLDEQWFHWHGKKKGKHGKGGQNGRLIDDESWATDVQEEL
;
A
#
# COMPACT_ATOMS: atom_id res chain seq x y z
N MET A 1 47.47 26.55 -40.20
CA MET A 1 47.27 25.31 -40.98
C MET A 1 45.79 24.96 -40.93
N ARG A 2 45.09 25.08 -42.06
CA ARG A 2 43.65 24.82 -42.20
C ARG A 2 43.48 23.46 -42.86
N GLY A 3 42.74 22.54 -42.23
CA GLY A 3 42.28 21.29 -42.85
C GLY A 3 40.78 21.36 -43.13
N LYS A 4 40.41 21.52 -44.39
CA LYS A 4 39.06 21.34 -44.92
C LYS A 4 39.03 20.03 -45.70
N ALA A 5 37.90 19.31 -45.63
CA ALA A 5 37.26 18.49 -46.67
C ALA A 5 36.61 17.25 -46.02
N LYS A 6 35.52 16.65 -46.49
CA LYS A 6 34.31 17.00 -47.25
C LYS A 6 33.56 15.66 -47.36
N ALA A 7 32.23 15.70 -47.46
CA ALA A 7 31.28 14.58 -47.43
C ALA A 7 31.34 13.63 -48.66
N TRP A 8 30.25 12.84 -48.82
CA TRP A 8 29.87 11.86 -49.89
C TRP A 8 30.11 10.39 -49.44
N ILE A 9 29.17 9.45 -49.41
CA ILE A 9 28.00 9.13 -50.27
C ILE A 9 26.93 8.37 -49.45
N ALA A 10 25.66 8.61 -49.78
CA ALA A 10 24.51 7.78 -49.41
C ALA A 10 24.29 6.66 -50.44
N LEU A 11 23.94 5.45 -50.00
CA LEU A 11 23.24 4.49 -50.85
C LEU A 11 22.22 3.68 -50.02
N LEU A 12 20.98 3.77 -50.49
CA LEU A 12 19.79 3.02 -50.11
C LEU A 12 19.97 1.52 -50.39
N LEU A 13 19.49 0.66 -49.50
CA LEU A 13 18.78 -0.55 -49.93
C LEU A 13 17.58 -0.81 -49.03
N TYR A 14 16.46 -0.93 -49.71
CA TYR A 14 15.10 -1.17 -49.27
C TYR A 14 14.83 -2.65 -49.51
N THR A 15 14.49 -3.44 -48.49
CA THR A 15 13.83 -4.73 -48.69
C THR A 15 12.76 -4.94 -47.62
N SER A 16 11.52 -4.80 -48.09
CA SER A 16 10.30 -5.30 -47.47
C SER A 16 10.26 -6.82 -47.62
N LEU A 17 9.92 -7.55 -46.56
CA LEU A 17 9.23 -8.83 -46.67
C LEU A 17 8.18 -8.95 -45.55
N ALA A 18 6.93 -9.05 -45.99
CA ALA A 18 5.76 -9.34 -45.20
C ALA A 18 5.52 -10.86 -45.11
N ASN A 19 4.84 -11.25 -44.03
CA ASN A 19 4.03 -12.44 -43.79
C ASN A 19 4.69 -13.84 -43.79
N VAL A 20 4.58 -14.52 -42.64
CA VAL A 20 3.86 -15.80 -42.55
C VAL A 20 3.13 -15.86 -41.18
N ILE A 21 1.80 -15.80 -41.23
CA ILE A 21 0.92 -16.25 -40.14
C ILE A 21 0.66 -17.74 -40.42
N ALA A 22 1.15 -18.62 -39.56
CA ALA A 22 0.76 -20.02 -39.56
C ALA A 22 -0.32 -20.23 -38.49
N ALA A 23 -1.58 -20.32 -38.94
CA ALA A 23 -2.67 -20.82 -38.13
C ALA A 23 -2.57 -22.35 -38.06
N HIS A 24 -2.57 -22.90 -36.85
CA HIS A 24 -2.68 -24.35 -36.65
C HIS A 24 -4.15 -24.79 -36.82
N PRO A 25 -4.42 -25.92 -37.49
CA PRO A 25 -5.75 -26.48 -37.58
C PRO A 25 -6.16 -27.17 -36.28
N VAL A 26 -7.35 -26.82 -35.79
CA VAL A 26 -8.09 -27.58 -34.79
C VAL A 26 -8.71 -28.79 -35.50
N GLN A 27 -8.30 -29.99 -35.14
CA GLN A 27 -9.00 -31.22 -35.53
C GLN A 27 -10.17 -31.45 -34.58
N ALA A 28 -11.37 -31.40 -35.12
CA ALA A 28 -12.58 -31.96 -34.53
C ALA A 28 -12.58 -33.48 -34.73
N GLN A 29 -12.94 -34.23 -33.69
CA GLN A 29 -13.34 -35.63 -33.79
C GLN A 29 -14.83 -35.73 -33.47
N ASP A 30 -15.60 -36.22 -34.44
CA ASP A 30 -16.98 -36.66 -34.30
C ASP A 30 -17.04 -37.99 -33.53
N GLY A 31 -18.08 -38.21 -32.72
CA GLY A 31 -18.31 -39.55 -32.16
C GLY A 31 -19.31 -39.73 -31.02
N ASN A 32 -20.59 -39.45 -31.28
CA ASN A 32 -21.75 -40.25 -30.84
C ASN A 32 -22.41 -40.01 -29.44
N ALA A 33 -23.70 -39.64 -29.55
CA ALA A 33 -24.88 -40.24 -28.91
C ALA A 33 -25.49 -39.69 -27.59
N VAL A 34 -26.72 -39.17 -27.79
CA VAL A 34 -27.98 -39.23 -27.01
C VAL A 34 -28.19 -38.45 -25.70
N GLY A 35 -29.27 -37.65 -25.72
CA GLY A 35 -29.96 -37.04 -24.56
C GLY A 35 -29.74 -35.52 -24.52
N GLY A 36 -30.55 -34.66 -25.15
CA GLY A 36 -31.99 -34.56 -25.02
C GLY A 36 -32.32 -33.69 -23.81
N ILE A 37 -32.46 -32.36 -24.02
CA ILE A 37 -33.43 -31.45 -23.39
C ILE A 37 -33.39 -30.13 -24.16
N VAL A 38 -34.58 -29.72 -24.59
CA VAL A 38 -34.93 -28.53 -25.37
C VAL A 38 -35.15 -27.35 -24.42
N TRP A 39 -34.93 -26.11 -24.89
CA TRP A 39 -35.72 -24.85 -24.70
C TRP A 39 -34.82 -23.58 -24.84
N PRO A 40 -35.38 -22.46 -25.32
CA PRO A 40 -34.85 -21.63 -26.41
C PRO A 40 -34.14 -20.36 -25.89
N MET A 41 -33.12 -19.84 -26.57
CA MET A 41 -33.18 -18.96 -27.75
C MET A 41 -34.15 -17.78 -27.58
N PHE A 42 -33.61 -16.65 -27.11
CA PHE A 42 -34.14 -15.32 -27.39
C PHE A 42 -33.04 -14.53 -28.10
N ASP A 43 -33.26 -14.36 -29.41
CA ASP A 43 -32.54 -13.44 -30.26
C ASP A 43 -33.00 -11.99 -30.03
N GLU A 44 -32.03 -11.11 -30.27
CA GLU A 44 -32.11 -9.74 -30.80
C GLU A 44 -33.36 -8.88 -30.59
N LEU A 45 -33.12 -7.68 -30.06
CA LEU A 45 -33.66 -6.45 -30.65
C LEU A 45 -32.75 -5.27 -30.29
N ALA A 46 -31.88 -4.91 -31.23
CA ALA A 46 -31.25 -3.60 -31.28
C ALA A 46 -32.28 -2.61 -31.83
N CYS A 47 -32.60 -1.56 -31.08
CA CYS A 47 -33.44 -0.46 -31.53
C CYS A 47 -32.61 0.83 -31.64
N ALA A 48 -32.74 1.47 -32.80
CA ALA A 48 -31.92 2.57 -33.27
C ALA A 48 -32.31 3.94 -32.69
N LEU A 49 -31.28 4.78 -32.59
CA LEU A 49 -31.22 6.24 -32.72
C LEU A 49 -32.51 7.01 -33.02
N THR A 50 -32.80 8.04 -32.21
CA THR A 50 -33.17 9.39 -32.70
C THR A 50 -32.74 10.47 -31.69
N MET A 51 -31.94 11.44 -32.13
CA MET A 51 -31.72 12.73 -31.45
C MET A 51 -32.62 13.79 -32.11
N SER A 52 -33.34 14.61 -31.34
CA SER A 52 -33.71 15.98 -31.73
C SER A 52 -34.29 16.82 -30.58
N THR A 53 -33.48 17.81 -30.16
CA THR A 53 -33.74 19.22 -29.75
C THR A 53 -35.03 19.74 -29.06
N LEU A 54 -34.79 20.31 -27.85
CA LEU A 54 -35.17 21.65 -27.28
C LEU A 54 -36.65 21.94 -26.82
N PRO A 55 -36.96 23.07 -26.13
CA PRO A 55 -36.52 23.57 -24.80
C PRO A 55 -37.68 24.14 -23.91
N PHE A 56 -37.34 24.73 -22.75
CA PHE A 56 -38.09 25.69 -21.89
C PHE A 56 -39.18 25.21 -20.90
N CYS A 57 -38.97 25.52 -19.61
CA CYS A 57 -39.86 26.27 -18.68
C CYS A 57 -39.23 26.21 -17.25
N SER A 58 -38.70 27.30 -16.70
CA SER A 58 -39.37 28.29 -15.83
C SER A 58 -39.62 27.83 -14.37
N HIS A 59 -38.89 28.47 -13.44
CA HIS A 59 -39.03 28.59 -11.97
C HIS A 59 -40.46 29.06 -11.55
N PRO A 60 -40.89 29.17 -10.26
CA PRO A 60 -40.15 29.40 -8.98
C PRO A 60 -40.71 28.58 -7.77
N SER A 61 -40.18 28.61 -6.53
CA SER A 61 -40.37 29.69 -5.55
C SER A 61 -39.54 29.50 -4.27
N THR A 62 -39.08 30.64 -3.79
CA THR A 62 -38.56 31.02 -2.47
C THR A 62 -39.36 30.51 -1.25
N SER A 63 -38.66 30.28 -0.13
CA SER A 63 -39.17 30.63 1.19
C SER A 63 -38.04 31.16 2.08
N THR A 64 -38.20 32.42 2.47
CA THR A 64 -37.42 33.20 3.43
C THR A 64 -38.01 33.02 4.84
N LEU A 65 -37.23 33.41 5.87
CA LEU A 65 -37.55 33.70 7.29
C LEU A 65 -36.90 32.70 8.26
N ALA A 66 -36.29 33.10 9.39
CA ALA A 66 -36.18 34.40 10.03
C ALA A 66 -34.94 34.47 10.93
N ILE A 67 -34.59 35.72 11.21
CA ILE A 67 -33.61 36.25 12.15
C ILE A 67 -33.95 35.83 13.59
N HIS A 68 -32.93 35.48 14.38
CA HIS A 68 -32.90 35.86 15.79
C HIS A 68 -31.52 36.38 16.18
N ASN A 69 -31.54 37.67 16.52
CA ASN A 69 -30.51 38.44 17.18
C ASN A 69 -30.58 38.12 18.68
N HIS A 70 -29.47 37.76 19.32
CA HIS A 70 -29.38 37.87 20.77
C HIS A 70 -28.00 38.39 21.21
N GLN A 71 -28.02 39.69 21.49
CA GLN A 71 -27.30 40.43 22.52
C GLN A 71 -26.03 39.81 23.12
N SER A 72 -24.90 40.43 22.81
CA SER A 72 -23.68 40.41 23.59
C SER A 72 -23.88 41.15 24.92
N HIS A 73 -23.70 40.44 26.03
CA HIS A 73 -23.35 41.06 27.31
C HIS A 73 -21.93 40.60 27.69
N HIS A 74 -21.02 41.56 27.67
CA HIS A 74 -19.76 41.47 28.39
C HIS A 74 -20.08 41.53 29.88
N ASP A 75 -19.66 40.51 30.63
CA ASP A 75 -19.45 40.66 32.05
C ASP A 75 -18.10 40.02 32.44
N HIS A 76 -17.34 40.79 33.20
CA HIS A 76 -16.03 40.44 33.71
C HIS A 76 -16.23 39.80 35.08
N THR A 77 -15.96 38.50 35.22
CA THR A 77 -15.69 37.92 36.53
C THR A 77 -14.45 37.04 36.54
N HIS A 78 -13.69 37.34 37.57
CA HIS A 78 -12.42 36.85 38.05
C HIS A 78 -12.58 35.48 38.73
N LEU A 79 -11.56 34.62 38.58
CA LEU A 79 -11.23 33.41 39.38
C LEU A 79 -12.31 32.31 39.48
N ASP A 80 -12.01 31.12 38.97
CA ASP A 80 -11.54 30.01 39.82
C ASP A 80 -11.16 28.79 38.98
N ALA A 81 -10.10 28.12 39.41
CA ALA A 81 -9.62 26.87 38.85
C ALA A 81 -10.62 25.76 39.15
N HIS A 82 -11.28 25.23 38.11
CA HIS A 82 -12.02 23.99 38.20
C HIS A 82 -11.35 22.88 37.40
N GLU A 83 -11.10 21.81 38.15
CA GLU A 83 -10.54 20.53 37.77
C GLU A 83 -11.47 19.83 36.77
N ASP A 84 -11.13 19.84 35.48
CA ASP A 84 -11.86 19.09 34.46
C ASP A 84 -11.58 17.58 34.59
N LYS A 85 -12.35 16.94 35.48
CA LYS A 85 -12.73 15.53 35.37
C LYS A 85 -14.08 15.46 34.66
N ASP A 86 -14.08 15.48 33.33
CA ASP A 86 -15.20 14.96 32.57
C ASP A 86 -14.75 13.85 31.62
N GLY A 87 -15.05 12.62 32.05
CA GLY A 87 -15.03 11.43 31.24
C GLY A 87 -16.22 11.40 30.30
N SER A 88 -16.22 12.28 29.30
CA SER A 88 -17.04 12.11 28.11
C SER A 88 -16.39 11.01 27.26
N HIS A 89 -16.84 9.77 27.46
CA HIS A 89 -16.72 8.69 26.49
C HIS A 89 -17.50 9.07 25.23
N ILE A 90 -16.92 9.96 24.41
CA ILE A 90 -17.21 9.96 22.98
C ILE A 90 -16.77 8.57 22.53
N GLU A 91 -17.68 7.80 21.95
CA GLU A 91 -17.32 6.63 21.13
C GLU A 91 -16.43 7.16 19.99
N GLY A 92 -15.14 7.25 20.32
CA GLY A 92 -14.19 8.07 19.61
C GLY A 92 -14.02 7.52 18.21
N ASN A 93 -14.09 8.42 17.23
CA ASN A 93 -13.74 8.16 15.85
C ASN A 93 -12.50 7.24 15.83
N GLN A 94 -12.73 6.00 15.43
CA GLN A 94 -11.76 4.95 15.54
C GLN A 94 -10.66 5.23 14.50
N GLY A 95 -9.50 5.69 14.95
CA GLY A 95 -8.38 6.03 14.06
C GLY A 95 -8.04 4.88 13.09
N GLY A 96 -7.50 5.24 11.93
CA GLY A 96 -7.16 4.33 10.84
C GLY A 96 -6.08 3.32 11.25
N TRP A 97 -6.06 2.19 10.55
CA TRP A 97 -5.02 1.17 10.71
C TRP A 97 -3.70 1.65 10.12
N ILE A 98 -2.61 1.37 10.81
CA ILE A 98 -1.25 1.63 10.33
C ILE A 98 -0.57 0.28 10.10
N TYR A 99 -0.08 0.05 8.90
CA TYR A 99 0.63 -1.16 8.52
C TYR A 99 2.10 -0.80 8.32
N LEU A 100 3.00 -1.44 9.08
CA LEU A 100 4.44 -1.27 8.92
C LEU A 100 5.01 -2.51 8.24
N ILE A 101 5.69 -2.31 7.11
CA ILE A 101 6.39 -3.36 6.36
C ILE A 101 7.80 -2.93 6.00
N ARG A 102 8.71 -3.90 5.88
CA ARG A 102 10.05 -3.66 5.34
C ARG A 102 10.00 -3.60 3.82
N HIS A 103 10.96 -2.89 3.21
CA HIS A 103 11.25 -3.05 1.78
C HIS A 103 11.51 -4.52 1.39
N GLY A 104 11.29 -4.87 0.12
CA GLY A 104 11.57 -6.21 -0.40
C GLY A 104 13.05 -6.57 -0.50
N GLU A 105 13.32 -7.83 -0.82
CA GLU A 105 14.65 -8.44 -0.80
C GLU A 105 15.68 -7.68 -1.64
N LYS A 106 16.83 -7.39 -1.02
CA LYS A 106 18.01 -6.82 -1.69
C LYS A 106 18.71 -7.88 -2.54
N PHE A 107 19.56 -7.44 -3.48
CA PHE A 107 20.56 -8.32 -4.09
C PHE A 107 21.49 -8.89 -3.01
N LYS A 108 22.00 -10.12 -3.21
CA LYS A 108 23.01 -10.72 -2.32
C LYS A 108 24.23 -9.78 -2.22
N ASP A 109 24.65 -9.24 -3.37
CA ASP A 109 25.60 -8.13 -3.46
C ASP A 109 24.90 -6.81 -3.09
N SER A 110 25.08 -6.36 -1.85
CA SER A 110 24.32 -5.25 -1.27
C SER A 110 24.60 -3.88 -1.90
N ASP A 111 25.64 -3.76 -2.72
CA ASP A 111 26.02 -2.51 -3.39
C ASP A 111 25.11 -2.17 -4.57
N LYS A 112 24.43 -3.17 -5.13
CA LYS A 112 23.44 -2.93 -6.18
C LYS A 112 22.19 -2.29 -5.58
N ALA A 113 21.87 -1.10 -6.07
CA ALA A 113 20.67 -0.37 -5.67
C ALA A 113 19.39 -1.07 -6.18
N GLY A 114 18.35 -1.02 -5.37
CA GLY A 114 17.01 -1.53 -5.73
C GLY A 114 16.73 -2.96 -5.31
N LEU A 115 15.60 -3.47 -5.81
CA LEU A 115 15.08 -4.81 -5.49
C LEU A 115 15.72 -5.91 -6.33
N SER A 116 15.99 -7.04 -5.68
CA SER A 116 16.30 -8.31 -6.36
C SER A 116 15.08 -8.87 -7.09
N ALA A 117 15.26 -9.96 -7.86
CA ALA A 117 14.14 -10.69 -8.45
C ALA A 117 13.11 -11.17 -7.40
N ARG A 118 13.59 -11.66 -6.24
CA ARG A 118 12.72 -12.00 -5.09
C ARG A 118 11.97 -10.77 -4.56
N GLY A 119 12.67 -9.65 -4.40
CA GLY A 119 12.07 -8.39 -3.95
C GLY A 119 11.02 -7.83 -4.91
N ILE A 120 11.22 -7.96 -6.22
CA ILE A 120 10.21 -7.59 -7.23
C ILE A 120 8.99 -8.52 -7.15
N ARG A 121 9.18 -9.82 -6.92
CA ARG A 121 8.06 -10.76 -6.71
C ARG A 121 7.26 -10.37 -5.46
N ARG A 122 7.94 -10.06 -4.34
CA ARG A 122 7.30 -9.57 -3.12
C ARG A 122 6.50 -8.29 -3.34
N ALA A 123 7.09 -7.29 -4.01
CA ALA A 123 6.41 -6.04 -4.36
C ALA A 123 5.08 -6.28 -5.11
N ARG A 124 5.00 -7.33 -5.93
CA ARG A 124 3.76 -7.73 -6.62
C ARG A 124 2.77 -8.45 -5.69
N CYS A 125 3.25 -9.26 -4.76
CA CYS A 125 2.42 -9.98 -3.78
C CYS A 125 1.65 -9.04 -2.84
N LEU A 126 2.15 -7.82 -2.59
CA LEU A 126 1.43 -6.82 -1.81
C LEU A 126 0.00 -6.56 -2.29
N ARG A 127 -0.31 -6.78 -3.57
CA ARG A 127 -1.68 -6.66 -4.08
C ARG A 127 -2.66 -7.68 -3.51
N ASN A 128 -2.16 -8.84 -3.07
CA ASN A 128 -3.00 -9.89 -2.48
C ASN A 128 -3.37 -9.52 -1.04
N VAL A 129 -2.49 -8.80 -0.35
CA VAL A 129 -2.69 -8.37 1.04
C VAL A 129 -3.42 -7.03 1.13
N PHE A 130 -2.96 -6.05 0.36
CA PHE A 130 -3.41 -4.65 0.42
C PHE A 130 -4.23 -4.21 -0.80
N GLY A 131 -4.62 -5.14 -1.67
CA GLY A 131 -5.51 -4.86 -2.79
C GLY A 131 -6.97 -4.68 -2.36
N LYS A 132 -7.84 -4.47 -3.35
CA LYS A 132 -9.27 -4.14 -3.20
C LYS A 132 -10.14 -5.13 -2.38
N ARG A 133 -9.58 -6.26 -1.91
CA ARG A 133 -10.29 -7.28 -1.10
C ARG A 133 -9.63 -7.64 0.23
N GLY A 134 -8.42 -7.14 0.53
CA GLY A 134 -7.68 -7.52 1.75
C GLY A 134 -7.74 -6.41 2.81
N HIS A 135 -7.17 -5.26 2.48
CA HIS A 135 -7.17 -4.07 3.32
C HIS A 135 -7.38 -2.84 2.44
N MET A 136 -8.37 -2.00 2.76
CA MET A 136 -8.50 -0.69 2.12
C MET A 136 -7.35 0.17 2.62
N ILE A 137 -6.39 0.50 1.75
CA ILE A 137 -5.33 1.47 2.05
C ILE A 137 -5.76 2.80 1.44
N ASP A 138 -5.63 3.87 2.21
CA ASP A 138 -6.03 5.23 1.81
C ASP A 138 -4.80 6.14 1.61
N PHE A 139 -3.68 5.81 2.28
CA PHE A 139 -2.43 6.55 2.18
C PHE A 139 -1.23 5.59 2.19
N ILE A 140 -0.27 5.84 1.29
CA ILE A 140 0.96 5.06 1.20
C ILE A 140 2.16 5.98 1.40
N MET A 141 3.03 5.59 2.32
CA MET A 141 4.27 6.28 2.60
C MET A 141 5.46 5.33 2.48
N ALA A 142 6.49 5.77 1.78
CA ALA A 142 7.77 5.09 1.69
C ALA A 142 8.90 6.01 2.16
N GLN A 143 10.01 5.39 2.54
CA GLN A 143 11.25 6.12 2.78
C GLN A 143 11.72 6.89 1.55
N ASP A 144 12.23 8.10 1.75
CA ASP A 144 12.88 8.84 0.67
C ASP A 144 14.17 8.13 0.18
N PHE A 145 14.54 8.46 -1.07
CA PHE A 145 15.71 7.93 -1.74
C PHE A 145 16.58 9.03 -2.33
N LYS A 146 17.88 8.74 -2.43
CA LYS A 146 18.86 9.71 -2.93
C LYS A 146 18.81 9.77 -4.46
N PRO A 147 19.20 10.90 -5.09
CA PRO A 147 19.25 11.03 -6.55
C PRO A 147 20.08 9.94 -7.26
N ASN A 148 21.09 9.39 -6.59
CA ASN A 148 21.90 8.28 -7.09
C ASN A 148 21.25 6.89 -6.93
N GLY A 149 19.95 6.83 -6.62
CA GLY A 149 19.18 5.60 -6.43
C GLY A 149 19.46 4.86 -5.11
N LYS A 150 20.39 5.33 -4.27
CA LYS A 150 20.55 4.75 -2.93
C LYS A 150 19.25 4.93 -2.17
N ARG A 151 18.90 3.94 -1.33
CA ARG A 151 17.69 3.92 -0.51
C ARG A 151 16.36 3.76 -1.27
N LYS A 152 16.34 3.52 -2.59
CA LYS A 152 15.09 3.40 -3.38
C LYS A 152 14.23 2.15 -3.14
N ARG A 153 14.72 1.14 -2.41
CA ARG A 153 14.02 -0.14 -2.23
C ARG A 153 12.61 0.01 -1.62
N PRO A 154 12.38 0.79 -0.54
CA PRO A 154 11.04 0.99 0.00
C PRO A 154 10.07 1.55 -1.03
N TYR A 155 10.48 2.56 -1.80
CA TYR A 155 9.71 3.11 -2.90
C TYR A 155 9.39 2.05 -3.97
N GLU A 156 10.41 1.35 -4.49
CA GLU A 156 10.22 0.29 -5.50
C GLU A 156 9.33 -0.85 -5.02
N THR A 157 9.32 -1.13 -3.71
CA THR A 157 8.51 -2.21 -3.11
C THR A 157 7.02 -1.92 -3.23
N VAL A 158 6.61 -0.65 -3.07
CA VAL A 158 5.19 -0.29 -2.96
C VAL A 158 4.65 0.46 -4.18
N ALA A 159 5.52 0.98 -5.05
CA ALA A 159 5.11 1.69 -6.26
C ALA A 159 4.13 0.88 -7.15
N PRO A 160 4.29 -0.45 -7.36
CA PRO A 160 3.31 -1.23 -8.13
C PRO A 160 1.91 -1.26 -7.48
N LEU A 161 1.85 -1.33 -6.14
CA LEU A 161 0.59 -1.30 -5.40
C LEU A 161 -0.06 0.08 -5.44
N ALA A 162 0.72 1.15 -5.23
CA ALA A 162 0.24 2.53 -5.30
C ALA A 162 -0.40 2.82 -6.66
N LYS A 163 0.27 2.41 -7.75
CA LYS A 163 -0.26 2.50 -9.12
C LYS A 163 -1.55 1.69 -9.31
N LEU A 164 -1.64 0.49 -8.72
CA LEU A 164 -2.83 -0.36 -8.83
C LEU A 164 -4.04 0.23 -8.11
N LEU A 165 -3.81 0.89 -6.98
CA LEU A 165 -4.86 1.50 -6.17
C LEU A 165 -5.21 2.93 -6.59
N ASP A 166 -4.40 3.53 -7.47
CA ASP A 166 -4.48 4.94 -7.86
C ASP A 166 -4.33 5.90 -6.65
N ILE A 167 -3.36 5.59 -5.78
CA ILE A 167 -3.06 6.35 -4.56
C ILE A 167 -1.68 6.99 -4.71
N PRO A 168 -1.51 8.28 -4.38
CA PRO A 168 -0.20 8.91 -4.39
C PRO A 168 0.75 8.24 -3.38
N LEU A 169 1.99 8.02 -3.81
CA LEU A 169 3.06 7.48 -2.98
C LEU A 169 3.89 8.62 -2.40
N ASP A 170 3.72 8.92 -1.11
CA ASP A 170 4.54 9.89 -0.40
C ASP A 170 5.91 9.29 -0.06
N HIS A 171 6.98 9.99 -0.44
CA HIS A 171 8.35 9.63 -0.06
C HIS A 171 9.15 10.84 0.42
N THR A 172 8.50 11.79 1.08
CA THR A 172 9.09 13.10 1.42
C THR A 172 9.97 13.09 2.68
N CYS A 173 9.84 12.08 3.55
CA CYS A 173 10.63 11.99 4.78
C CYS A 173 11.90 11.14 4.57
N ASP A 174 13.05 11.68 4.99
CA ASP A 174 14.32 10.93 4.96
C ASP A 174 14.27 9.70 5.87
N ARG A 175 15.05 8.67 5.52
CA ARG A 175 15.28 7.44 6.30
C ARG A 175 15.42 7.68 7.80
N ASP A 176 16.18 8.70 8.16
CA ASP A 176 16.59 8.96 9.53
C ASP A 176 15.70 10.03 10.22
N ASP A 177 14.59 10.44 9.60
CA ASP A 177 13.61 11.37 10.16
C ASP A 177 12.32 10.66 10.59
N GLU A 178 12.38 9.92 11.68
CA GLU A 178 11.22 9.18 12.21
C GLU A 178 10.12 10.13 12.71
N LYS A 179 10.46 11.38 13.03
CA LYS A 179 9.50 12.40 13.48
C LYS A 179 8.63 12.88 12.31
N CYS A 180 9.25 13.17 11.17
CA CYS A 180 8.55 13.50 9.93
C CYS A 180 7.58 12.38 9.54
N ALA A 181 8.07 11.13 9.49
CA ALA A 181 7.27 9.98 9.15
C ALA A 181 6.09 9.81 10.11
N ALA A 182 6.34 9.80 11.43
CA ALA A 182 5.27 9.62 12.42
C ALA A 182 4.22 10.73 12.39
N LYS A 183 4.63 12.00 12.15
CA LYS A 183 3.70 13.13 12.00
C LYS A 183 2.77 12.93 10.80
N MET A 184 3.31 12.54 9.65
CA MET A 184 2.51 12.27 8.45
C MET A 184 1.56 11.09 8.67
N ILE A 185 2.07 9.97 9.18
CA ILE A 185 1.26 8.77 9.48
C ILE A 185 0.11 9.12 10.44
N GLN A 186 0.37 9.85 11.52
CA GLN A 186 -0.66 10.24 12.48
C GLN A 186 -1.70 11.20 11.89
N LYS A 187 -1.29 12.11 11.00
CA LYS A 187 -2.21 13.03 10.31
C LYS A 187 -3.28 12.25 9.53
N HIS A 188 -2.87 11.22 8.78
CA HIS A 188 -3.76 10.36 8.01
C HIS A 188 -4.59 9.44 8.94
N ALA A 189 -3.93 8.74 9.88
CA ALA A 189 -4.63 7.83 10.79
C ALA A 189 -5.70 8.53 11.65
N ARG A 190 -5.50 9.79 12.06
CA ARG A 190 -6.52 10.57 12.80
C ARG A 190 -7.77 10.90 11.97
N ARG A 191 -7.67 10.87 10.63
CA ARG A 191 -8.78 11.02 9.69
C ARG A 191 -9.41 9.68 9.32
N SER A 192 -9.10 8.62 10.08
CA SER A 192 -9.58 7.26 9.86
C SER A 192 -9.10 6.62 8.55
N GLU A 193 -8.06 7.21 7.94
CA GLU A 193 -7.40 6.67 6.74
C GLU A 193 -6.41 5.57 7.14
N ASN A 194 -6.49 4.43 6.46
CA ASN A 194 -5.55 3.33 6.65
C ASN A 194 -4.23 3.63 5.92
N VAL A 195 -3.13 3.52 6.65
CA VAL A 195 -1.80 3.93 6.19
C VAL A 195 -0.90 2.71 6.00
N LEU A 196 -0.32 2.56 4.81
CA LEU A 196 0.76 1.61 4.55
C LEU A 196 2.11 2.32 4.58
N VAL A 197 3.01 1.87 5.46
CA VAL A 197 4.35 2.44 5.67
C VAL A 197 5.40 1.41 5.27
N VAL A 198 6.26 1.78 4.32
CA VAL A 198 7.34 0.92 3.82
C VAL A 198 8.69 1.53 4.11
N TRP A 199 9.54 0.81 4.83
CA TRP A 199 10.80 1.39 5.30
C TRP A 199 11.94 0.37 5.42
N GLU A 200 13.11 0.87 5.82
CA GLU A 200 14.22 0.05 6.28
C GLU A 200 13.97 -0.51 7.71
N HIS A 201 14.27 -1.80 7.92
CA HIS A 201 13.89 -2.54 9.13
C HIS A 201 14.35 -1.92 10.46
N LYS A 202 15.57 -1.36 10.54
CA LYS A 202 16.07 -0.76 11.80
C LYS A 202 15.24 0.45 12.21
N ARG A 203 14.82 1.26 11.23
CA ARG A 203 14.06 2.49 11.44
C ARG A 203 12.57 2.27 11.66
N LEU A 204 12.01 1.13 11.27
CA LEU A 204 10.61 0.80 11.59
C LEU A 204 10.33 0.79 13.10
N SER A 205 11.31 0.38 13.90
CA SER A 205 11.22 0.39 15.37
C SER A 205 11.17 1.81 15.93
N ASP A 206 11.96 2.73 15.35
CA ASP A 206 11.98 4.15 15.72
C ASP A 206 10.64 4.84 15.38
N ILE A 207 10.10 4.56 14.19
CA ILE A 207 8.78 5.04 13.75
C ILE A 207 7.70 4.51 14.68
N ALA A 208 7.67 3.20 14.96
CA ALA A 208 6.70 2.59 15.86
C ALA A 208 6.72 3.24 17.26
N LYS A 209 7.91 3.53 17.79
CA LYS A 209 8.08 4.24 19.07
C LYS A 209 7.45 5.63 19.04
N ARG A 210 7.61 6.39 17.95
CA ARG A 210 6.94 7.70 17.79
C ARG A 210 5.42 7.59 17.63
N LEU A 211 4.93 6.48 17.11
CA LEU A 211 3.50 6.17 17.06
C LEU A 211 2.93 5.70 18.41
N GLY A 212 3.74 5.64 19.47
CA GLY A 212 3.32 5.22 20.81
C GLY A 212 3.52 3.72 21.10
N VAL A 213 4.01 2.95 20.13
CA VAL A 213 4.28 1.52 20.28
C VAL A 213 5.72 1.33 20.77
N THR A 214 5.87 0.89 22.01
CA THR A 214 7.18 0.65 22.62
C THR A 214 7.55 -0.84 22.61
N GLY A 215 8.85 -1.12 22.44
CA GLY A 215 9.39 -2.49 22.44
C GLY A 215 9.25 -3.24 21.13
N LEU A 216 8.61 -2.68 20.10
CA LEU A 216 8.57 -3.29 18.77
C LEU A 216 9.99 -3.36 18.19
N LYS A 217 10.41 -4.57 17.82
CA LYS A 217 11.64 -4.83 17.06
C LYS A 217 11.27 -5.61 15.80
N TYR A 218 11.63 -5.09 14.64
CA TYR A 218 11.38 -5.78 13.37
C TYR A 218 12.44 -6.88 13.15
N PRO A 219 12.06 -8.10 12.75
CA PRO A 219 13.00 -9.20 12.48
C PRO A 219 13.93 -8.90 11.30
N GLU A 220 15.24 -9.00 11.52
CA GLU A 220 16.28 -8.63 10.56
C GLU A 220 16.36 -9.57 9.35
N LYS A 221 16.06 -10.87 9.54
CA LYS A 221 16.12 -11.85 8.43
C LYS A 221 14.84 -11.90 7.60
N ARG A 222 13.72 -11.39 8.13
CA ARG A 222 12.39 -11.48 7.52
C ARG A 222 12.08 -10.27 6.65
N TYR A 223 11.40 -10.50 5.54
CA TYR A 223 10.97 -9.47 4.57
C TYR A 223 9.45 -9.39 4.45
N ASP A 224 8.76 -10.37 4.99
CA ASP A 224 7.32 -10.63 4.85
C ASP A 224 6.48 -10.20 6.05
N VAL A 225 7.10 -9.75 7.14
CA VAL A 225 6.38 -9.47 8.38
C VAL A 225 5.60 -8.15 8.29
N ILE A 226 4.32 -8.22 8.59
CA ILE A 226 3.41 -7.08 8.61
C ILE A 226 3.01 -6.80 10.05
N PHE A 227 3.32 -5.59 10.53
CA PHE A 227 2.79 -5.11 11.81
C PHE A 227 1.56 -4.26 11.56
N LYS A 228 0.41 -4.66 12.13
CA LYS A 228 -0.84 -3.89 12.11
C LYS A 228 -1.01 -3.17 13.44
N LEU A 229 -0.97 -1.85 13.40
CA LEU A 229 -1.02 -0.95 14.55
C LEU A 229 -2.27 -0.06 14.50
N ARG A 230 -2.72 0.37 15.66
CA ARG A 230 -3.75 1.41 15.82
C ARG A 230 -3.71 1.95 17.24
N ASN A 231 -3.96 3.25 17.41
CA ASN A 231 -4.04 3.91 18.72
C ASN A 231 -2.86 3.58 19.66
N GLY A 232 -1.63 3.59 19.11
CA GLY A 232 -0.40 3.31 19.86
C GLY A 232 -0.24 1.85 20.33
N LYS A 233 -0.99 0.91 19.76
CA LYS A 233 -0.94 -0.52 20.10
C LYS A 233 -0.71 -1.38 18.86
N VAL A 234 0.02 -2.48 19.04
CA VAL A 234 0.09 -3.57 18.06
C VAL A 234 -1.18 -4.42 18.18
N HIS A 235 -1.91 -4.58 17.09
CA HIS A 235 -3.11 -5.42 17.02
C HIS A 235 -2.85 -6.78 16.39
N ALA A 236 -2.01 -6.85 15.35
CA ALA A 236 -1.61 -8.10 14.74
C ALA A 236 -0.19 -8.03 14.19
N ILE A 237 0.44 -9.19 14.10
CA ILE A 237 1.73 -9.42 13.44
C ILE A 237 1.54 -10.71 12.64
N TYR A 238 1.77 -10.68 11.34
CA TYR A 238 1.53 -11.83 10.45
C TYR A 238 2.44 -11.76 9.23
N SER A 239 2.55 -12.87 8.51
CA SER A 239 3.29 -12.94 7.23
C SER A 239 2.48 -12.36 6.08
N GLU A 240 3.15 -11.79 5.08
CA GLU A 240 2.58 -11.43 3.78
C GLU A 240 2.06 -12.65 3.01
N GLU A 241 2.61 -13.84 3.29
CA GLU A 241 2.26 -15.11 2.65
C GLU A 241 2.41 -15.05 1.11
N CYS A 242 3.53 -14.48 0.62
CA CYS A 242 3.80 -14.45 -0.81
C CYS A 242 4.20 -15.84 -1.34
N ASN A 243 3.36 -16.42 -2.20
CA ASN A 243 3.65 -17.67 -2.93
C ASN A 243 5.01 -17.63 -3.64
N GLY A 244 5.84 -18.64 -3.39
CA GLY A 244 7.21 -18.76 -3.89
C GLY A 244 8.28 -18.14 -3.01
N LEU A 245 7.91 -17.45 -1.91
CA LEU A 245 8.85 -16.75 -1.03
C LEU A 245 8.67 -17.08 0.46
N ASP A 246 7.42 -17.24 0.91
CA ASP A 246 7.06 -17.26 2.33
C ASP A 246 6.39 -18.56 2.78
N GLU A 247 6.50 -19.67 2.03
CA GLU A 247 5.78 -20.93 2.29
C GLU A 247 5.94 -21.44 3.73
N GLN A 248 7.15 -21.39 4.25
CA GLN A 248 7.46 -21.79 5.63
C GLN A 248 6.79 -20.89 6.69
N TRP A 249 6.24 -19.74 6.28
CA TRP A 249 5.58 -18.74 7.11
C TRP A 249 4.10 -18.59 6.80
N PHE A 250 3.51 -19.47 5.99
CA PHE A 250 2.07 -19.46 5.76
C PHE A 250 1.33 -19.73 7.07
N HIS A 251 0.30 -18.94 7.31
CA HIS A 251 -0.51 -18.91 8.53
C HIS A 251 0.27 -18.51 9.79
N TRP A 252 1.51 -18.04 9.64
CA TRP A 252 2.31 -17.59 10.76
C TRP A 252 1.75 -16.28 11.32
N HIS A 253 1.59 -16.25 12.65
CA HIS A 253 1.20 -15.06 13.40
C HIS A 253 2.17 -14.82 14.55
N GLY A 254 2.63 -13.58 14.69
CA GLY A 254 3.51 -13.17 15.77
C GLY A 254 2.76 -13.11 17.10
N LYS A 255 3.38 -13.65 18.15
CA LYS A 255 2.83 -13.65 19.51
C LYS A 255 3.44 -12.53 20.35
N LYS A 256 2.62 -11.82 21.13
CA LYS A 256 3.12 -10.95 22.20
C LYS A 256 3.73 -11.85 23.29
N LYS A 257 5.06 -11.84 23.50
CA LYS A 257 5.65 -12.55 24.65
C LYS A 257 5.09 -11.96 25.95
N GLY A 258 4.41 -12.79 26.75
CA GLY A 258 3.92 -12.42 28.08
C GLY A 258 5.05 -12.28 29.11
N LYS A 259 4.69 -11.90 30.35
CA LYS A 259 5.56 -11.53 31.49
C LYS A 259 6.75 -12.46 31.83
N HIS A 260 6.84 -13.67 31.27
CA HIS A 260 7.87 -14.67 31.63
C HIS A 260 8.71 -15.19 30.45
N GLY A 261 8.59 -14.64 29.24
CA GLY A 261 9.53 -14.95 28.18
C GLY A 261 10.86 -14.21 28.40
N LYS A 262 12.00 -14.90 28.27
CA LYS A 262 13.33 -14.26 28.21
C LYS A 262 13.44 -13.38 26.95
N GLY A 263 12.76 -12.24 26.95
CA GLY A 263 12.95 -11.12 26.05
C GLY A 263 13.54 -9.97 26.88
N GLY A 264 14.47 -9.23 26.28
CA GLY A 264 15.28 -8.18 26.91
C GLY A 264 14.60 -7.28 27.93
N GLN A 265 15.43 -6.70 28.79
CA GLN A 265 15.04 -5.83 29.91
C GLN A 265 13.88 -4.91 29.49
N ASN A 266 12.74 -5.05 30.17
CA ASN A 266 11.48 -4.25 30.10
C ASN A 266 10.21 -4.93 29.51
N GLY A 267 10.21 -6.23 29.18
CA GLY A 267 8.95 -7.00 29.06
C GLY A 267 7.95 -6.54 27.97
N ARG A 268 8.44 -6.04 26.83
CA ARG A 268 7.59 -5.61 25.69
C ARG A 268 8.09 -6.18 24.36
N LEU A 269 7.22 -6.98 23.72
CA LEU A 269 7.18 -7.33 22.27
C LEU A 269 8.53 -7.46 21.54
N ILE A 270 9.41 -8.33 22.04
CA ILE A 270 10.61 -8.74 21.33
C ILE A 270 10.29 -9.98 20.48
N ASP A 271 10.28 -9.75 19.17
CA ASP A 271 10.50 -10.74 18.13
C ASP A 271 12.02 -10.92 17.99
N ASP A 272 12.60 -11.72 18.89
CA ASP A 272 13.95 -12.22 18.69
C ASP A 272 13.86 -13.37 17.69
N GLU A 273 14.80 -13.44 16.76
CA GLU A 273 14.97 -14.48 15.73
C GLU A 273 15.05 -15.92 16.30
N SER A 274 14.83 -16.13 17.62
CA SER A 274 14.91 -17.42 18.31
C SER A 274 13.90 -18.47 17.80
N TRP A 275 12.90 -18.06 17.03
CA TRP A 275 11.93 -18.93 16.38
C TRP A 275 12.11 -18.97 14.85
N ALA A 276 12.94 -18.11 14.28
CA ALA A 276 13.41 -18.25 12.91
C ALA A 276 14.58 -19.23 12.92
N THR A 277 14.27 -20.52 13.10
CA THR A 277 15.25 -21.60 12.95
C THR A 277 16.00 -21.38 11.66
N ASP A 278 17.33 -21.48 11.72
CA ASP A 278 18.22 -21.32 10.58
C ASP A 278 17.67 -22.17 9.42
N VAL A 279 17.15 -21.49 8.40
CA VAL A 279 16.97 -22.13 7.10
C VAL A 279 18.39 -22.38 6.65
N GLN A 280 18.85 -23.61 6.90
CA GLN A 280 20.07 -24.10 6.31
C GLN A 280 19.98 -23.79 4.82
N GLU A 281 21.00 -23.08 4.39
CA GLU A 281 21.31 -22.69 3.05
C GLU A 281 21.57 -23.97 2.24
N GLU A 282 20.51 -24.71 1.89
CA GLU A 282 20.61 -25.77 0.90
C GLU A 282 20.47 -25.16 -0.49
N LEU A 283 21.66 -24.84 -1.02
CA LEU A 283 22.16 -24.93 -2.40
C LEU A 283 21.24 -24.42 -3.54
#